data_AF-A0A9D9RCT6-F1
#
_entry.id   AF-A0A9D9RCT6-F1
#
_cell.length_a   1.000
_cell.length_b   1.000
_cell.length_c   1.000
_cell.angle_alpha   90.00
_cell.angle_beta   90.00
_cell.angle_gamma   90.00
#
_symmetry.space_group_name_H-M   'P 1'
#
loop_
_entity.id
_entity.type
_entity.pdbx_description
1 polymer ?
#
loop_
_entity_poly.entity_id
_entity_poly.type
_entity_poly.pdbx_seq_one_letter_code
_entity_poly.pdbx_strand_id
1 'polypeptide(L)'
;AIQMAQMIWYIIDGVHRGKKEAPLTALDRFKEFQIAFSDIDTQFLQSKSTGRWWMKLHNEEWMPCSYKDYLVASNNEIPERWLRALERE
;
A
#
# COMPACT_ATOMS: atom_id res chain seq x y z
N ALA A 1 10.09 -39.16 -4.88
CA ALA A 1 10.55 -38.08 -5.79
C ALA A 1 9.48 -37.03 -6.13
N ILE A 2 8.18 -37.38 -6.16
CA ILE A 2 7.09 -36.47 -6.57
C ILE A 2 6.96 -35.21 -5.68
N GLN A 3 7.27 -35.32 -4.39
CA GLN A 3 7.15 -34.20 -3.43
C GLN A 3 8.16 -33.07 -3.67
N MET A 4 9.34 -33.39 -4.21
CA MET A 4 10.37 -32.38 -4.51
C MET A 4 10.00 -31.55 -5.76
N ALA A 5 9.36 -32.18 -6.75
CA ALA A 5 8.91 -31.49 -7.95
C ALA A 5 7.83 -30.44 -7.63
N GLN A 6 6.94 -30.74 -6.68
CA GLN A 6 5.92 -29.80 -6.22
C GLN A 6 6.56 -28.60 -5.50
N MET A 7 7.54 -28.82 -4.62
CA MET A 7 8.27 -27.73 -3.96
C MET A 7 8.98 -26.81 -4.95
N ILE A 8 9.60 -27.36 -5.99
CA ILE A 8 10.25 -26.58 -7.06
C ILE A 8 9.22 -25.79 -7.87
N TRP A 9 8.06 -26.38 -8.17
CA TRP A 9 6.99 -25.69 -8.89
C TRP A 9 6.46 -24.47 -8.11
N TYR A 10 6.26 -24.61 -6.79
CA TYR A 10 5.87 -23.48 -5.94
C TYR A 10 6.93 -22.38 -5.86
N ILE A 11 8.22 -22.73 -5.88
CA ILE A 11 9.31 -21.75 -5.94
C ILE A 11 9.27 -20.99 -7.27
N ILE A 12 9.10 -21.69 -8.40
CA ILE A 12 9.04 -21.08 -9.74
C ILE A 12 7.79 -20.19 -9.89
N ASP A 13 6.63 -20.64 -9.40
CA ASP A 13 5.39 -19.86 -9.41
C ASP A 13 5.50 -18.63 -8.49
N GLY A 14 6.13 -18.78 -7.31
CA GLY A 14 6.42 -17.67 -6.41
C GLY A 14 7.34 -16.62 -7.02
N VAL A 15 8.38 -17.04 -7.76
CA VAL A 15 9.30 -16.13 -8.46
C VAL A 15 8.60 -15.42 -9.63
N HIS A 16 7.73 -16.09 -10.38
CA HIS A 16 6.96 -15.47 -11.47
C HIS A 16 5.85 -14.53 -10.97
N ARG A 17 5.21 -14.87 -9.84
CA ARG A 17 4.18 -14.01 -9.20
C ARG A 17 4.75 -12.87 -8.40
N GLY A 18 6.07 -12.84 -8.19
CA GLY A 18 6.82 -11.69 -7.70
C GLY A 18 6.75 -10.55 -8.71
N LYS A 19 5.57 -9.95 -8.87
CA LYS A 19 5.44 -8.59 -9.40
C LYS A 19 6.25 -7.73 -8.45
N LYS A 20 7.52 -7.51 -8.80
CA LYS A 20 8.42 -6.58 -8.12
C LYS A 20 7.68 -5.25 -8.13
N GLU A 21 7.10 -4.90 -7.00
CA GLU A 21 6.53 -3.59 -6.83
C GLU A 21 7.69 -2.62 -7.07
N ALA A 22 7.46 -1.67 -7.97
CA ALA A 22 8.45 -0.63 -8.22
C ALA A 22 8.74 0.05 -6.88
N PRO A 23 10.01 0.39 -6.60
CA PRO A 23 10.33 1.12 -5.38
C PRO A 23 9.42 2.35 -5.28
N LEU A 24 8.92 2.64 -4.08
CA LEU A 24 8.04 3.78 -3.79
C LEU A 24 8.68 5.13 -4.19
N THR A 25 9.98 5.14 -4.50
CA THR A 25 10.77 6.25 -5.03
C THR A 25 10.40 6.64 -6.47
N ALA A 26 9.78 5.76 -7.25
CA ALA A 26 9.45 6.01 -8.66
C ALA A 26 8.10 6.73 -8.81
N LEU A 27 7.99 7.97 -8.32
CA LEU A 27 6.74 8.78 -8.30
C LEU A 27 5.98 8.81 -9.64
N ASP A 28 6.69 8.80 -10.78
CA ASP A 28 6.10 8.71 -12.12
C ASP A 28 5.14 7.51 -12.30
N ARG A 29 5.44 6.39 -11.65
CA ARG A 29 4.63 5.16 -11.68
C ARG A 29 3.50 5.14 -10.65
N PHE A 30 3.40 6.16 -9.80
CA PHE A 30 2.34 6.31 -8.81
C PHE A 30 1.42 7.47 -9.19
N LYS A 31 0.19 7.44 -8.69
CA LYS A 31 -0.70 8.60 -8.68
C LYS A 31 -0.73 9.13 -7.26
N GLU A 32 -0.34 10.38 -7.12
CA GLU A 32 -0.34 11.12 -5.85
C GLU A 32 -1.68 11.79 -5.63
N PHE A 33 -2.22 11.65 -4.43
CA PHE A 33 -3.43 12.32 -3.98
C PHE A 33 -3.16 12.91 -2.60
N GLN A 34 -3.24 14.23 -2.48
CA GLN A 34 -3.18 14.90 -1.19
C GLN A 34 -4.59 15.11 -0.67
N ILE A 35 -4.83 14.69 0.58
CA ILE A 35 -6.09 14.88 1.29
C ILE A 35 -5.76 15.42 2.67
N ALA A 36 -6.40 16.53 3.03
CA ALA A 36 -6.45 16.99 4.40
C ALA A 36 -7.75 16.45 5.03
N PHE A 37 -7.63 15.64 6.07
CA PHE A 37 -8.76 15.20 6.88
C PHE A 37 -8.52 15.59 8.33
N SER A 38 -9.54 16.11 9.02
CA SER A 38 -9.45 16.49 10.45
C SER A 38 -8.19 17.31 10.81
N ASP A 39 -7.86 18.33 10.01
CA ASP A 39 -6.67 19.20 10.17
C ASP A 39 -5.30 18.52 9.93
N ILE A 40 -5.27 17.26 9.50
CA ILE A 40 -4.05 16.51 9.19
C ILE A 40 -3.89 16.42 7.67
N ASP A 41 -2.82 17.01 7.13
CA ASP A 41 -2.44 16.81 5.72
C ASP A 41 -1.81 15.42 5.55
N THR A 42 -2.46 14.57 4.76
CA THR A 42 -2.00 13.21 4.47
C THR A 42 -1.89 12.97 2.97
N GLN A 43 -0.85 12.23 2.58
CA GLN A 43 -0.60 11.85 1.19
C GLN A 43 -0.98 10.40 0.94
N PHE A 44 -1.74 10.16 -0.13
CA PHE A 44 -2.06 8.83 -0.64
C PHE A 44 -1.35 8.59 -1.98
N LEU A 45 -0.84 7.38 -2.17
CA LEU A 45 -0.26 6.93 -3.43
C LEU A 45 -1.04 5.72 -3.96
N GLN A 46 -1.37 5.74 -5.25
CA GLN A 46 -1.85 4.56 -5.97
C GLN A 46 -0.79 4.10 -6.97
N SER A 47 -0.36 2.84 -6.88
CA SER A 47 0.51 2.26 -7.90
C SER A 47 -0.24 2.07 -9.22
N LYS A 48 0.24 2.69 -10.30
CA LYS A 48 -0.34 2.49 -11.64
C LYS A 48 -0.10 1.07 -12.17
N SER A 49 0.93 0.38 -11.68
CA SER A 49 1.32 -0.95 -12.15
C SER A 49 0.55 -2.08 -11.45
N THR A 50 0.37 -2.00 -10.13
CA THR A 50 -0.26 -3.08 -9.33
C THR A 50 -1.66 -2.71 -8.84
N GLY A 51 -2.03 -1.44 -8.87
CA GLY A 51 -3.28 -0.94 -8.30
C GLY A 51 -3.30 -0.90 -6.77
N ARG A 52 -2.16 -1.18 -6.09
CA ARG A 52 -2.07 -1.07 -4.63
C ARG A 52 -2.08 0.37 -4.17
N TRP A 53 -2.66 0.58 -3.01
CA TRP A 53 -2.79 1.88 -2.37
C TRP A 53 -1.85 1.96 -1.17
N TRP A 54 -1.27 3.13 -0.99
CA TRP A 54 -0.40 3.47 0.10
C TRP A 54 -0.84 4.81 0.69
N MET A 55 -0.56 4.97 1.97
CA MET A 55 -0.92 6.11 2.78
C MET A 55 0.31 6.52 3.57
N LYS A 56 0.64 7.82 3.53
CA LYS A 56 1.70 8.40 4.35
C LYS A 56 1.17 8.60 5.76
N LEU A 57 1.93 8.18 6.77
CA LEU A 57 1.63 8.48 8.16
C LEU A 57 2.30 9.80 8.58
N HIS A 58 1.98 10.29 9.76
CA HIS A 58 2.66 11.45 10.36
C HIS A 58 4.17 11.25 10.48
N ASN A 59 4.62 10.02 10.69
CA ASN A 59 6.04 9.67 10.83
C ASN A 59 6.78 9.53 9.50
N GLU A 60 6.18 9.99 8.40
CA GLU A 60 6.68 9.86 7.04
C GLU A 60 6.83 8.42 6.52
N GLU A 61 6.36 7.43 7.28
CA GLU A 61 6.29 6.04 6.86
C GLU A 61 5.11 5.81 5.91
N TRP A 62 5.31 4.88 4.97
CA TRP A 62 4.28 4.47 4.02
C TRP A 62 3.63 3.18 4.47
N MET A 63 2.32 3.21 4.73
CA MET A 63 1.54 2.03 5.06
C MET A 63 0.65 1.60 3.87
N PRO A 64 0.55 0.29 3.57
CA PRO A 64 -0.41 -0.19 2.59
C PRO A 64 -1.84 0.05 3.07
N CYS A 65 -2.65 0.68 2.23
CA CYS A 65 -4.06 0.93 2.49
C CYS A 65 -4.93 0.37 1.34
N SER A 66 -6.24 0.54 1.46
CA SER A 66 -7.19 0.22 0.41
C SER A 66 -7.83 1.49 -0.14
N TYR A 67 -8.43 1.39 -1.34
CA TYR A 67 -9.20 2.51 -1.91
C TYR A 67 -10.33 2.98 -0.99
N LYS A 68 -10.89 2.09 -0.17
CA LYS A 68 -11.93 2.46 0.80
C LYS A 68 -11.39 3.42 1.85
N ASP A 69 -10.16 3.23 2.31
CA ASP A 69 -9.53 4.12 3.29
C ASP A 69 -9.35 5.53 2.70
N TYR A 70 -8.97 5.62 1.42
CA TYR A 70 -8.93 6.90 0.69
C TYR A 70 -10.31 7.55 0.60
N LEU A 71 -11.37 6.78 0.33
CA LEU A 71 -12.74 7.32 0.25
C LEU A 71 -13.22 7.84 1.62
N VAL A 72 -12.92 7.12 2.71
CA VAL A 72 -13.24 7.56 4.08
C VAL A 72 -12.49 8.85 4.41
N ALA A 73 -11.18 8.91 4.12
CA ALA A 73 -10.38 10.13 4.26
C ALA A 73 -10.95 11.30 3.45
N SER A 74 -11.42 11.04 2.22
CA SER A 74 -12.06 12.06 1.37
C SER A 74 -13.42 12.53 1.90
N ASN A 75 -14.08 11.76 2.75
CA ASN A 75 -15.30 12.16 3.47
C ASN A 75 -14.99 12.88 4.79
N ASN A 76 -13.73 13.30 5.01
CA ASN A 76 -13.29 14.00 6.21
C ASN A 76 -13.34 13.14 7.48
N GLU A 77 -13.30 11.81 7.33
CA GLU A 77 -13.24 10.84 8.42
C GLU A 77 -11.87 10.17 8.48
N ILE A 78 -11.37 9.87 9.68
CA ILE A 78 -10.06 9.22 9.86
C ILE A 78 -10.21 7.70 9.62
N PRO A 79 -9.47 7.09 8.68
CA PRO A 79 -9.58 5.66 8.45
C PRO A 79 -9.05 4.83 9.63
N GLU A 80 -9.77 3.79 10.03
CA GLU A 80 -9.42 2.93 11.17
C GLU A 80 -8.00 2.35 11.09
N ARG A 81 -7.51 2.04 9.89
CA ARG A 81 -6.14 1.51 9.70
C ARG A 81 -5.07 2.51 10.13
N TRP A 82 -5.31 3.79 9.86
CA TRP A 82 -4.39 4.86 10.22
C TRP A 82 -4.41 5.08 11.74
N LEU A 83 -5.60 5.04 12.38
CA LEU A 83 -5.73 5.11 13.83
C LEU A 83 -4.99 3.97 14.53
N ARG A 84 -5.17 2.74 14.06
CA ARG A 84 -4.47 1.56 14.60
C ARG A 84 -2.97 1.61 14.40
N ALA A 85 -2.50 2.34 13.39
CA ALA A 85 -1.07 2.51 13.17
C ALA A 85 -0.49 3.49 14.20
N LEU A 86 -1.21 4.57 14.49
CA LEU A 86 -0.86 5.52 15.54
C LEU A 86 -0.88 4.87 16.93
N GLU A 87 -1.83 3.97 17.22
CA GLU A 87 -1.89 3.24 18.51
C GLU A 87 -0.72 2.26 18.74
N ARG A 88 0.03 1.91 17.69
CA ARG A 88 1.17 0.97 17.78
C ARG A 88 2.51 1.64 18.05
N GLU A 89 2.54 2.96 18.05
CA GLU A 89 3.68 3.77 18.48
C GLU A 89 3.62 4.04 19.99
#